data_AF-A0A1Y1KJF5-F1
#
_entry.id   AF-A0A1Y1KJF5-F1
#
_cell.length_a   1.000
_cell.length_b   1.000
_cell.length_c   1.000
_cell.angle_alpha   90.00
_cell.angle_beta   90.00
_cell.angle_gamma   90.00
#
_symmetry.space_group_name_H-M   'P 1'
#
loop_
_entity.id
_entity.type
_entity.pdbx_description
1 polymer ?
#
loop_
_entity_poly.entity_id
_entity_poly.type
_entity_poly.pdbx_seq_one_letter_code
_entity_poly.pdbx_strand_id
1 'polypeptide(L)'
;RGIMKLIVLVCLVIVVVYAKDEPPYTTKYDDIDVDEILANKRLTLYYADCLLGKGKCNDQGQTLKDIVPDALNNECKRCSEKQKEATEKVLRYLAKHYRDIWNSLIAHFDKDGKHRDQYKKYIDEMEAA
;
A
#
# COMPACT_ATOMS: atom_id res chain seq x y z
N ARG A 1 -42.63 3.76 -49.76
CA ARG A 1 -41.48 4.68 -49.54
C ARG A 1 -41.70 5.33 -48.19
N GLY A 2 -41.04 5.02 -47.09
CA GLY A 2 -40.10 3.99 -46.64
C GLY A 2 -40.20 4.12 -45.12
N ILE A 3 -40.27 3.06 -44.31
CA ILE A 3 -39.13 2.32 -43.71
C ILE A 3 -38.06 3.21 -43.04
N MET A 4 -38.04 4.51 -43.34
CA MET A 4 -37.10 5.51 -42.87
C MET A 4 -37.70 6.22 -41.65
N LYS A 5 -37.80 5.50 -40.53
CA LYS A 5 -38.03 6.03 -39.17
C LYS A 5 -37.99 4.94 -38.10
N LEU A 6 -37.94 3.66 -38.51
CA LEU A 6 -37.69 2.52 -37.61
C LEU A 6 -36.18 2.29 -37.35
N ILE A 7 -35.33 3.28 -37.62
CA ILE A 7 -33.87 3.23 -37.34
C ILE A 7 -33.52 4.20 -36.20
N VAL A 8 -34.52 4.87 -35.59
CA VAL A 8 -34.31 5.74 -34.42
C VAL A 8 -34.30 4.94 -33.11
N LEU A 9 -34.53 3.63 -33.16
CA LEU A 9 -34.49 2.75 -32.00
C LEU A 9 -33.33 1.76 -32.13
N VAL A 10 -32.52 1.66 -31.07
CA VAL A 10 -31.51 0.61 -30.82
C VAL A 10 -30.13 0.87 -31.44
N CYS A 11 -29.30 1.65 -30.73
CA CYS A 11 -27.87 1.36 -30.52
C CYS A 11 -27.28 2.24 -29.40
N LEU A 12 -28.00 2.40 -28.29
CA LEU A 12 -27.42 2.85 -27.03
C LEU A 12 -26.66 1.65 -26.45
N VAL A 13 -25.47 1.37 -27.01
CA VAL A 13 -24.55 0.38 -26.46
C VAL A 13 -24.01 1.00 -25.18
N ILE A 14 -24.67 0.73 -24.07
CA ILE A 14 -24.13 0.99 -22.73
C ILE A 14 -22.96 0.01 -22.59
N VAL A 15 -21.74 0.48 -22.87
CA VAL A 15 -20.52 -0.23 -22.51
C VAL A 15 -20.42 -0.14 -20.99
N VAL A 16 -20.99 -1.12 -20.30
CA VAL A 16 -20.74 -1.32 -18.88
C VAL A 16 -19.28 -1.77 -18.78
N VAL A 17 -18.39 -0.84 -18.45
CA VAL A 17 -17.01 -1.17 -18.09
C VAL A 17 -17.10 -1.90 -16.74
N TYR A 18 -17.14 -3.23 -16.79
CA TYR A 18 -16.93 -4.04 -15.60
C TYR A 18 -15.47 -3.86 -15.19
N ALA A 19 -15.21 -3.03 -14.18
CA ALA A 19 -13.93 -3.03 -13.49
C ALA A 19 -13.73 -4.44 -12.94
N LYS A 20 -12.80 -5.20 -13.52
CA LYS A 20 -12.37 -6.46 -12.94
C LYS A 20 -11.50 -6.10 -11.74
N ASP A 21 -12.03 -6.29 -10.54
CA ASP A 21 -11.23 -6.16 -9.33
C ASP A 21 -10.06 -7.13 -9.40
N GLU A 22 -8.85 -6.60 -9.20
CA GLU A 22 -7.65 -7.42 -9.11
C GLU A 22 -7.70 -8.31 -7.86
N PRO A 23 -7.12 -9.52 -7.89
CA PRO A 23 -7.16 -10.43 -6.76
C PRO A 23 -6.48 -9.82 -5.53
N PRO A 24 -6.92 -10.16 -4.31
CA PRO A 24 -6.30 -9.69 -3.08
C PRO A 24 -4.83 -10.12 -2.99
N TYR A 25 -4.06 -9.40 -2.18
CA TYR A 25 -2.68 -9.81 -1.88
C TYR A 25 -2.66 -11.15 -1.11
N THR A 26 -1.54 -11.85 -1.18
CA THR A 26 -1.37 -13.10 -0.42
C THR A 26 -1.52 -12.83 1.08
N THR A 27 -2.24 -13.71 1.77
CA THR A 27 -2.45 -13.65 3.22
C THR A 27 -1.50 -14.57 3.99
N LYS A 28 -0.53 -15.18 3.30
CA LYS A 28 0.46 -16.12 3.88
C LYS A 28 1.19 -15.56 5.11
N TYR A 29 1.29 -14.23 5.20
CA TYR A 29 2.09 -13.52 6.18
C TYR A 29 1.25 -12.64 7.13
N ASP A 30 -0.08 -12.82 7.15
CA ASP A 30 -0.99 -11.99 7.95
C ASP A 30 -0.88 -12.24 9.46
N ASP A 31 -0.36 -13.40 9.87
CA ASP A 31 -0.23 -13.80 11.28
C ASP A 31 1.16 -13.52 11.88
N ILE A 32 1.96 -12.69 11.21
CA ILE A 32 3.30 -12.35 11.69
C ILE A 32 3.21 -11.36 12.84
N ASP A 33 4.03 -11.61 13.86
CA ASP A 33 4.16 -10.71 15.01
C ASP A 33 4.95 -9.45 14.62
N VAL A 34 4.21 -8.42 14.19
CA VAL A 34 4.79 -7.12 13.86
C VAL A 34 5.31 -6.38 15.09
N ASP A 35 4.77 -6.66 16.29
CA ASP A 35 5.20 -6.00 17.52
C ASP A 35 6.61 -6.49 17.90
N GLU A 36 6.87 -7.79 17.79
CA GLU A 36 8.20 -8.37 18.00
C GLU A 36 9.24 -7.77 17.04
N ILE A 37 8.89 -7.63 15.76
CA ILE A 37 9.77 -7.04 14.75
C ILE A 37 10.09 -5.57 15.06
N LEU A 38 9.07 -4.78 15.41
CA LEU A 38 9.21 -3.34 15.69
C LEU A 38 9.96 -3.07 17.00
N ALA A 39 9.74 -3.91 18.02
CA ALA A 39 10.47 -3.84 19.29
C ALA A 39 11.95 -4.18 19.14
N ASN A 40 12.33 -4.95 18.10
CA ASN A 40 13.70 -5.31 17.82
C ASN A 40 14.31 -4.43 16.72
N LYS A 41 15.11 -3.44 17.13
CA LYS A 41 15.80 -2.50 16.21
C LYS A 41 16.59 -3.21 15.10
N ARG A 42 17.21 -4.36 15.37
CA ARG A 42 17.96 -5.11 14.36
C ARG A 42 17.04 -5.69 13.29
N LEU A 43 15.88 -6.24 13.70
CA LEU A 43 14.88 -6.76 12.76
C LEU A 43 14.21 -5.63 11.98
N THR A 44 13.84 -4.53 12.65
CA THR A 44 13.27 -3.35 12.00
C THR A 44 14.22 -2.82 10.90
N LEU A 45 15.51 -2.67 11.21
CA LEU A 45 16.52 -2.25 10.23
C LEU A 45 16.68 -3.25 9.09
N TYR A 46 16.67 -4.56 9.38
CA TYR A 46 16.74 -5.60 8.36
C TYR A 46 15.61 -5.48 7.33
N TYR A 47 14.36 -5.33 7.78
CA TYR A 47 13.21 -5.15 6.88
C TYR A 47 13.28 -3.81 6.14
N ALA A 48 13.66 -2.72 6.82
CA ALA A 48 13.82 -1.42 6.18
C ALA A 48 14.88 -1.45 5.07
N ASP A 49 16.05 -2.05 5.32
CA ASP A 49 17.12 -2.17 4.33
C ASP A 49 16.70 -3.04 3.14
N CYS A 50 15.93 -4.11 3.37
CA CYS A 50 15.32 -4.89 2.31
C CYS A 50 14.42 -4.01 1.43
N LEU A 51 13.48 -3.29 2.04
CA LEU A 51 12.53 -2.39 1.35
C LEU A 51 13.26 -1.29 0.56
N LEU A 52 14.30 -0.70 1.15
CA LEU A 52 15.13 0.34 0.52
C LEU A 52 16.09 -0.20 -0.55
N GLY A 53 16.19 -1.53 -0.71
CA GLY A 53 17.13 -2.17 -1.63
C GLY A 53 18.60 -2.09 -1.22
N LYS A 54 18.86 -1.88 0.07
CA LYS A 54 20.20 -1.81 0.67
C LYS A 54 20.67 -3.14 1.28
N GLY A 55 19.77 -4.11 1.42
CA GLY A 55 20.04 -5.40 2.05
C GLY A 55 19.32 -6.56 1.37
N LYS A 56 19.62 -7.78 1.86
CA LYS A 56 18.91 -8.99 1.45
C LYS A 56 17.51 -9.01 2.03
N CYS A 57 16.58 -9.55 1.26
CA CYS A 57 15.22 -9.84 1.70
C CYS A 57 15.08 -11.34 2.00
N ASN A 58 14.32 -11.68 3.04
CA ASN A 58 13.70 -12.99 3.15
C ASN A 58 12.40 -13.00 2.33
N ASP A 59 11.74 -14.15 2.21
CA ASP A 59 10.53 -14.30 1.39
C ASP A 59 9.43 -13.30 1.79
N GLN A 60 9.25 -13.05 3.09
CA GLN A 60 8.27 -12.09 3.60
C GLN A 60 8.64 -10.65 3.21
N GLY A 61 9.87 -10.23 3.48
CA GLY A 61 10.33 -8.88 3.16
C GLY A 61 10.31 -8.61 1.66
N GLN A 62 10.63 -9.63 0.85
CA GLN A 62 10.53 -9.56 -0.61
C GLN A 62 9.08 -9.37 -1.04
N THR A 63 8.17 -10.19 -0.50
CA THR A 63 6.72 -10.08 -0.77
C THR A 63 6.19 -8.69 -0.41
N LEU A 64 6.57 -8.17 0.76
CA LEU A 64 6.19 -6.82 1.18
C LEU A 64 6.74 -5.75 0.24
N LYS A 65 8.01 -5.84 -0.12
CA LYS A 65 8.67 -4.90 -1.04
C LYS A 65 7.99 -4.84 -2.40
N ASP A 66 7.54 -5.98 -2.91
CA ASP A 66 6.87 -6.07 -4.21
C ASP A 66 5.44 -5.51 -4.16
N ILE A 67 4.75 -5.63 -3.02
CA ILE A 67 3.37 -5.18 -2.84
C ILE A 67 3.26 -3.68 -2.54
N VAL A 68 4.19 -3.11 -1.75
CA VAL A 68 4.10 -1.72 -1.25
C VAL A 68 3.84 -0.69 -2.35
N PRO A 69 4.50 -0.71 -3.53
CA PRO A 69 4.23 0.26 -4.58
C PRO A 69 2.80 0.19 -5.12
N ASP A 70 2.26 -1.01 -5.32
CA ASP A 70 0.88 -1.18 -5.79
C ASP A 70 -0.12 -0.76 -4.71
N ALA A 71 0.14 -1.14 -3.45
CA ALA A 71 -0.72 -0.78 -2.32
C ALA A 71 -0.80 0.74 -2.11
N LEU A 72 0.29 1.48 -2.32
CA LEU A 72 0.26 2.95 -2.27
C LEU A 72 -0.58 3.53 -3.43
N ASN A 73 -0.43 2.99 -4.64
CA ASN A 73 -1.17 3.47 -5.82
C ASN A 73 -2.67 3.18 -5.75
N ASN A 74 -3.07 2.08 -5.10
CA ASN A 74 -4.47 1.68 -4.98
C ASN A 74 -5.08 1.94 -3.60
N GLU A 75 -4.38 2.63 -2.70
CA GLU A 75 -4.82 2.89 -1.32
C GLU A 75 -5.15 1.61 -0.54
N CYS A 76 -4.33 0.58 -0.68
CA CYS A 76 -4.47 -0.72 -0.03
C CYS A 76 -5.82 -1.42 -0.30
N LYS A 77 -6.48 -1.16 -1.44
CA LYS A 77 -7.78 -1.75 -1.80
C LYS A 77 -7.75 -3.29 -1.80
N ARG A 78 -6.59 -3.87 -2.10
CA ARG A 78 -6.36 -5.32 -2.19
C ARG A 78 -5.82 -5.94 -0.90
N CYS A 79 -5.61 -5.13 0.13
CA CYS A 79 -5.10 -5.58 1.42
C CYS A 79 -6.19 -6.29 2.23
N SER A 80 -5.80 -7.33 2.96
CA SER A 80 -6.66 -7.92 3.98
C SER A 80 -6.85 -6.95 5.16
N GLU A 81 -7.88 -7.18 5.99
CA GLU A 81 -8.08 -6.37 7.19
C GLU A 81 -6.88 -6.43 8.15
N LYS A 82 -6.28 -7.62 8.32
CA LYS A 82 -5.04 -7.79 9.11
C LYS A 82 -3.88 -6.98 8.54
N GLN A 83 -3.73 -6.93 7.22
CA GLN A 83 -2.69 -6.13 6.57
C GLN A 83 -2.90 -4.63 6.78
N LYS A 84 -4.16 -4.15 6.74
CA LYS A 84 -4.49 -2.75 7.02
C LYS A 84 -4.18 -2.38 8.47
N GLU A 85 -4.60 -3.21 9.42
CA GLU A 85 -4.31 -3.02 10.85
C GLU A 85 -2.81 -3.04 11.15
N ALA A 86 -2.08 -4.01 10.60
CA ALA A 86 -0.63 -4.10 10.74
C ALA A 86 0.07 -2.90 10.11
N THR A 87 -0.38 -2.44 8.93
CA THR A 87 0.16 -1.25 8.25
C THR A 87 -0.02 -0.01 9.12
N GLU A 88 -1.23 0.23 9.64
CA GLU A 88 -1.51 1.36 10.54
C GLU A 88 -0.53 1.36 11.74
N LYS A 89 -0.38 0.21 12.39
CA LYS A 89 0.53 0.04 13.53
C LYS A 89 1.98 0.31 13.17
N VAL A 90 2.48 -0.29 12.08
CA VAL A 90 3.85 -0.12 11.60
C VAL A 90 4.13 1.33 11.27
N LEU A 91 3.23 1.99 10.54
CA LEU A 91 3.42 3.38 10.14
C LEU A 91 3.50 4.31 11.37
N ARG A 92 2.59 4.16 12.34
CA ARG A 92 2.63 4.89 13.62
C ARG A 92 3.91 4.65 14.39
N TYR A 93 4.34 3.40 14.49
CA TYR A 93 5.53 3.05 15.27
C TYR A 93 6.80 3.60 14.62
N LEU A 94 6.96 3.45 13.31
CA LEU A 94 8.12 3.97 12.58
C LEU A 94 8.18 5.50 12.64
N ALA A 95 7.05 6.17 12.41
CA ALA A 95 6.91 7.62 12.53
C ALA A 95 7.39 8.11 13.91
N LYS A 96 6.94 7.47 14.99
CA LYS A 96 7.26 7.87 16.36
C LYS A 96 8.67 7.49 16.83
N HIS A 97 9.12 6.26 16.55
CA HIS A 97 10.31 5.68 17.17
C HIS A 97 11.51 5.55 16.22
N TYR A 98 11.30 5.59 14.91
CA TYR A 98 12.33 5.38 13.89
C TYR A 98 12.25 6.42 12.76
N ARG A 99 12.28 7.71 13.13
CA ARG A 99 12.11 8.85 12.19
C ARG A 99 13.02 8.77 10.95
N ASP A 100 14.27 8.35 11.12
CA ASP A 100 15.21 8.25 10.01
C ASP A 100 14.83 7.13 9.01
N ILE A 101 14.32 6.02 9.53
CA ILE A 101 13.82 4.90 8.71
C ILE A 101 12.56 5.34 7.98
N TRP A 102 11.61 5.95 8.69
CA TRP A 102 10.39 6.52 8.14
C TRP A 102 10.67 7.46 6.97
N ASN A 103 11.53 8.46 7.18
CA ASN A 103 11.91 9.44 6.15
C ASN A 103 12.57 8.76 4.95
N SER A 104 13.43 7.76 5.19
CA SER A 104 14.07 7.00 4.12
C SER A 104 13.07 6.22 3.27
N LEU A 105 12.07 5.59 3.91
CA LEU A 105 11.03 4.82 3.23
C LEU A 105 10.11 5.72 2.40
N ILE A 106 9.68 6.86 2.93
CA ILE A 106 8.91 7.85 2.16
C ILE A 106 9.71 8.34 0.96
N ALA A 107 10.97 8.73 1.16
CA ALA A 107 11.83 9.17 0.07
C ALA A 107 12.10 8.06 -0.97
N HIS A 108 11.91 6.79 -0.61
CA HIS A 108 12.05 5.68 -1.54
C HIS A 108 10.77 5.43 -2.34
N PHE A 109 9.61 5.33 -1.67
CA PHE A 109 8.35 4.90 -2.27
C PHE A 109 7.45 6.05 -2.76
N ASP A 110 7.58 7.25 -2.20
CA ASP A 110 6.75 8.41 -2.53
C ASP A 110 7.60 9.66 -2.83
N LYS A 111 8.50 9.52 -3.81
CA LYS A 111 9.48 10.56 -4.20
C LYS A 111 8.85 11.87 -4.63
N ASP A 112 7.71 11.81 -5.30
CA ASP A 112 6.95 12.96 -5.79
C ASP A 112 5.88 13.42 -4.81
N GLY A 113 5.71 12.73 -3.68
CA GLY A 113 4.77 13.10 -2.63
C GLY A 113 3.30 12.87 -2.99
N LYS A 114 3.02 12.05 -4.01
CA LYS A 114 1.66 11.71 -4.46
C LYS A 114 0.83 11.00 -3.40
N HIS A 115 1.47 10.28 -2.50
CA HIS A 115 0.81 9.49 -1.48
C HIS A 115 0.79 10.16 -0.10
N ARG A 116 1.29 11.40 0.02
CA ARG A 116 1.39 12.13 1.29
C ARG A 116 0.10 12.17 2.08
N ASP A 117 -1.03 12.40 1.43
CA ASP A 117 -2.33 12.46 2.11
C ASP A 117 -2.70 11.13 2.80
N GLN A 118 -2.21 9.99 2.29
CA GLN A 118 -2.48 8.67 2.87
C GLN A 118 -1.80 8.47 4.24
N TYR A 119 -0.66 9.11 4.45
CA TYR A 119 0.14 8.96 5.68
C TYR A 119 0.36 10.28 6.44
N LYS A 120 -0.30 11.36 6.02
CA LYS A 120 -0.21 12.69 6.62
C LYS A 120 -0.49 12.68 8.12
N LYS A 121 -1.52 11.96 8.56
CA LYS A 121 -1.88 11.85 9.98
C LYS A 121 -0.71 11.41 10.87
N TYR A 122 0.17 10.53 10.37
CA TYR A 122 1.33 10.08 11.13
C TYR A 122 2.45 11.11 11.17
N ILE A 123 2.60 11.92 10.11
CA ILE A 123 3.54 13.04 10.10
C ILE A 123 3.10 14.09 11.11
N ASP A 124 1.83 14.48 11.06
CA ASP A 124 1.26 15.50 11.95
C ASP A 124 1.40 15.06 13.43
N GLU A 125 1.16 13.78 13.73
CA GLU A 125 1.39 13.20 15.06
C GLU A 125 2.85 13.28 15.54
N MET A 126 3.83 13.17 14.63
CA MET A 126 5.25 13.33 14.98
C MET A 126 5.64 14.78 15.26
N GLU A 127 5.01 15.73 14.58
CA GLU A 127 5.30 17.15 14.74
C GLU A 127 4.65 17.72 16.01
N ALA A 128 3.56 17.10 16.46
CA ALA A 128 2.85 17.48 17.68
C ALA A 128 3.47 16.91 18.98
N ALA A 129 4.40 15.97 18.88
CA ALA A 129 5.03 15.25 20.01
C ALA A 129 6.45 15.73 20.31
#